data_AF-A0A218PAZ4-F1
#
_entry.id   AF-A0A218PAZ4-F1
#
_cell.length_a   1.000
_cell.length_b   1.000
_cell.length_c   1.000
_cell.angle_alpha   90.00
_cell.angle_beta   90.00
_cell.angle_gamma   90.00
#
_symmetry.space_group_name_H-M   'P 1'
#
loop_
_entity.id
_entity.type
_entity.pdbx_description
1 polymer ?
#
loop_
_entity_poly.entity_id
_entity_poly.type
_entity_poly.pdbx_seq_one_letter_code
_entity_poly.pdbx_strand_id
1 'polypeptide(L)'
;MKIYFWSKSATKPSKSTKDILNSKEVTVEEDIYSLLRALEKKIEVWRDFENDVEPENSSVKKWIKKIMDSYPNKRDDEVEYLIDTFRASLNTKSKEADKFIVGVLQMKDVLVIVHSRKDPSLAEIEEGLYSVRVVLHPKNIIRADIIKRTQKDVLFAAFEYSKRLSKGHAKFWGIEPEEVGWESLGSIKLNIELDTFSFPILLPIEQDDLKELIGTGVISTTGKIKIGKDEGRITKVFVRNKAYNYNEFYDMFVAWTEKLNSYKKEFMKIVPSQTNLMTYYSNIRYQYTEDEVYLYKVTENSEERLFKKEHPNYTICFCTTARPGIHPKRGFLIKLYNSIFNGNGELIRVWHAGEETTLEPFKLGNLEIYNKVEVPEEILDFSNNLMMQIQDAQSRKGRLLMEYLLCKVYSENIKNGHLKSMFEFIMDDILIEEIKYEFRHPGNLQKEDILEFKSADDSILRKPARFTEKKLVPTIKKYLDGPTRRYCITYGIEDDSTIAPIRHLKNDMITEIEKRANKQLSNESVKIHILPIPHNGGVVLAVYMIPKYGGD
;
A
#
# COMPACT_ATOMS: atom_id res chain seq x y z
N MET A 1 34.33 -29.54 24.89
CA MET A 1 33.68 -28.42 24.19
C MET A 1 33.29 -27.40 25.23
N LYS A 2 33.68 -26.13 25.05
CA LYS A 2 33.41 -25.09 26.06
C LYS A 2 32.04 -24.44 25.81
N ILE A 3 31.30 -24.18 26.88
CA ILE A 3 30.04 -23.43 26.84
C ILE A 3 30.23 -22.26 27.80
N TYR A 4 29.86 -21.06 27.37
CA TYR A 4 29.96 -19.87 28.21
C TYR A 4 28.59 -19.24 28.40
N PHE A 5 28.33 -18.74 29.60
CA PHE A 5 27.10 -18.02 29.93
C PHE A 5 27.41 -16.72 30.65
N TRP A 6 26.81 -15.63 30.16
CA TRP A 6 26.86 -14.32 30.77
C TRP A 6 25.47 -13.88 31.20
N SER A 7 25.38 -13.09 32.27
CA SER A 7 24.09 -12.55 32.69
C SER A 7 24.16 -11.25 33.50
N LYS A 8 23.08 -10.46 33.41
CA LYS A 8 22.81 -9.27 34.22
C LYS A 8 21.33 -9.21 34.62
N SER A 9 21.01 -8.44 35.66
CA SER A 9 19.62 -8.05 35.94
C SER A 9 19.01 -7.31 34.75
N ALA A 10 17.75 -7.60 34.43
CA ALA A 10 17.05 -6.91 33.33
C ALA A 10 16.84 -5.41 33.63
N THR A 11 16.63 -5.08 34.90
CA THR A 11 16.58 -3.70 35.39
C THR A 11 17.98 -3.23 35.73
N LYS A 12 18.40 -2.09 35.15
CA LYS A 12 19.66 -1.45 35.51
C LYS A 12 19.61 -1.00 36.97
N PRO A 13 20.53 -1.43 37.85
CA PRO A 13 20.57 -0.98 39.24
C PRO A 13 20.84 0.52 39.35
N SER A 14 20.32 1.16 40.40
CA SER A 14 20.55 2.59 40.66
C SER A 14 22.00 2.93 41.01
N LYS A 15 22.76 1.97 41.55
CA LYS A 15 24.20 2.10 41.83
C LYS A 15 24.99 1.35 40.76
N SER A 16 25.88 2.04 40.04
CA SER A 16 26.73 1.45 38.99
C SER A 16 27.57 0.27 39.49
N THR A 17 28.01 0.30 40.76
CA THR A 17 28.77 -0.78 41.40
C THR A 17 28.00 -2.09 41.54
N LYS A 18 26.68 -2.09 41.35
CA LYS A 18 25.83 -3.29 41.33
C LYS A 18 25.51 -3.80 39.92
N ASP A 19 25.90 -3.07 38.88
CA ASP A 19 25.65 -3.42 37.47
C ASP A 19 26.79 -4.28 36.91
N ILE A 20 26.98 -5.48 37.49
CA ILE A 20 28.10 -6.36 37.19
C ILE A 20 27.68 -7.44 36.18
N LEU A 21 28.50 -7.66 35.15
CA LEU A 21 28.39 -8.80 34.24
C LEU A 21 28.88 -10.07 34.93
N ASN A 22 27.98 -11.01 35.19
CA ASN A 22 28.38 -12.33 35.69
C ASN A 22 28.74 -13.23 34.50
N SER A 23 29.94 -13.81 34.48
CA SER A 23 30.38 -14.77 33.45
C SER A 23 30.83 -16.09 34.06
N LYS A 24 30.44 -17.23 33.45
CA LYS A 24 30.90 -18.56 33.84
C LYS A 24 31.08 -19.49 32.65
N GLU A 25 32.04 -20.41 32.76
CA GLU A 25 32.14 -21.58 31.89
C GLU A 25 31.22 -22.67 32.44
N VAL A 26 30.41 -23.28 31.57
CA VAL A 26 29.39 -24.26 31.96
C VAL A 26 29.88 -25.66 31.64
N THR A 27 29.77 -26.57 32.62
CA THR A 27 30.16 -27.97 32.45
C THR A 27 29.19 -28.70 31.53
N VAL A 28 29.73 -29.55 30.64
CA VAL A 28 28.96 -30.27 29.60
C VAL A 28 27.94 -31.27 30.18
N GLU A 29 28.09 -31.63 31.46
CA GLU A 29 27.14 -32.48 32.19
C GLU A 29 25.77 -31.81 32.43
N GLU A 30 25.68 -30.48 32.31
CA GLU A 30 24.39 -29.79 32.28
C GLU A 30 23.73 -30.00 30.91
N ASP A 31 22.51 -30.54 30.88
CA ASP A 31 21.74 -30.90 29.67
C ASP A 31 21.21 -29.66 28.88
N ILE A 32 22.12 -28.73 28.54
CA ILE A 32 21.86 -27.49 27.80
C ILE A 32 21.41 -27.79 26.38
N TYR A 33 21.93 -28.86 25.77
CA TYR A 33 21.52 -29.26 24.43
C TYR A 33 20.06 -29.69 24.36
N SER A 34 19.52 -30.39 25.38
CA SER A 34 18.09 -30.71 25.37
C SER A 34 17.23 -29.46 25.57
N LEU A 35 17.66 -28.51 26.42
CA LEU A 35 16.99 -27.23 26.61
C LEU A 35 16.94 -26.43 25.30
N LEU A 36 18.06 -26.36 24.58
CA LEU A 36 18.12 -25.70 23.27
C LEU A 36 17.23 -26.39 22.24
N ARG A 37 17.27 -27.73 22.15
CA ARG A 37 16.36 -28.48 21.27
C ARG A 37 14.89 -28.24 21.64
N ALA A 38 14.58 -28.10 22.92
CA ALA A 38 13.23 -27.81 23.38
C ALA A 38 12.78 -26.37 23.02
N LEU A 39 13.71 -25.42 22.97
CA LEU A 39 13.46 -24.05 22.49
C LEU A 39 13.33 -24.00 20.96
N GLU A 40 14.24 -24.66 20.24
CA GLU A 40 14.19 -24.80 18.77
C GLU A 40 12.88 -25.43 18.30
N LYS A 41 12.35 -26.44 19.01
CA LYS A 41 11.04 -27.04 18.71
C LYS A 41 9.85 -26.08 18.86
N LYS A 42 10.02 -24.97 19.56
CA LYS A 42 8.98 -23.93 19.75
C LYS A 42 9.14 -22.76 18.77
N ILE A 43 10.17 -22.78 17.93
CA ILE A 43 10.41 -21.76 16.92
C ILE A 43 9.69 -22.17 15.63
N GLU A 44 8.82 -21.29 15.14
CA GLU A 44 8.05 -21.52 13.91
C GLU A 44 8.74 -20.93 12.67
N VAL A 45 9.54 -19.86 12.85
CA VAL A 45 10.15 -19.10 11.75
C VAL A 45 11.64 -18.92 11.98
N TRP A 46 12.43 -19.26 10.97
CA TRP A 46 13.85 -18.96 10.86
C TRP A 46 14.07 -17.93 9.75
N ARG A 47 14.95 -16.98 10.00
CA ARG A 47 15.30 -15.88 9.10
C ARG A 47 16.79 -15.92 8.78
N ASP A 48 17.18 -15.40 7.63
CA ASP A 48 18.59 -15.12 7.35
C ASP A 48 19.05 -13.96 8.25
N PHE A 49 20.01 -14.22 9.13
CA PHE A 49 20.48 -13.20 10.08
C PHE A 49 21.16 -12.01 9.39
N GLU A 50 21.82 -12.23 8.26
CA GLU A 50 22.55 -11.18 7.56
C GLU A 50 21.61 -10.36 6.66
N ASN A 51 20.64 -11.00 6.01
CA ASN A 51 19.78 -10.37 5.01
C ASN A 51 18.40 -9.93 5.53
N ASP A 52 17.80 -10.65 6.49
CA ASP A 52 16.40 -10.46 6.89
C ASP A 52 16.22 -9.78 8.26
N VAL A 53 17.31 -9.51 8.97
CA VAL A 53 17.30 -8.92 10.32
C VAL A 53 18.07 -7.61 10.29
N GLU A 54 17.50 -6.49 10.71
CA GLU A 54 18.17 -5.18 10.69
C GLU A 54 18.07 -4.48 12.05
N PRO A 55 18.84 -4.91 13.07
CA PRO A 55 18.71 -4.36 14.43
C PRO A 55 18.78 -2.83 14.45
N GLU A 56 17.90 -2.18 15.22
CA GLU A 56 17.84 -0.71 15.33
C GLU A 56 19.22 -0.11 15.68
N ASN A 57 20.00 -0.85 16.48
CA ASN A 57 21.42 -0.57 16.66
C ASN A 57 22.26 -1.48 15.75
N SER A 58 22.80 -0.90 14.68
CA SER A 58 23.65 -1.60 13.70
C SER A 58 24.91 -2.26 14.29
N SER A 59 25.31 -1.88 15.52
CA SER A 59 26.44 -2.52 16.23
C SER A 59 26.09 -3.92 16.74
N VAL A 60 24.80 -4.26 16.91
CA VAL A 60 24.35 -5.57 17.40
C VAL A 60 24.87 -6.72 16.53
N LYS A 61 24.73 -6.61 15.20
CA LYS A 61 25.29 -7.60 14.26
C LYS A 61 26.81 -7.73 14.41
N LYS A 62 27.51 -6.60 14.51
CA LYS A 62 28.98 -6.58 14.66
C LYS A 62 29.41 -7.30 15.95
N TRP A 63 28.74 -7.07 17.06
CA TRP A 63 29.02 -7.74 18.33
C TRP A 63 28.72 -9.24 18.26
N ILE A 64 27.55 -9.64 17.75
CA ILE A 64 27.18 -11.06 17.59
C ILE A 64 28.22 -11.79 16.73
N LYS A 65 28.62 -11.20 15.60
CA LYS A 65 29.65 -11.78 14.72
C LYS A 65 30.99 -11.94 15.43
N LYS A 66 31.45 -10.91 16.14
CA LYS A 66 32.69 -10.97 16.94
C LYS A 66 32.64 -12.03 18.04
N ILE A 67 31.51 -12.16 18.73
CA ILE A 67 31.30 -13.16 19.78
C ILE A 67 31.36 -14.55 19.14
N MET A 68 30.62 -14.81 18.05
CA MET A 68 30.61 -16.11 17.40
C MET A 68 31.98 -16.49 16.80
N ASP A 69 32.66 -15.56 16.13
CA ASP A 69 33.95 -15.80 15.48
C ASP A 69 35.12 -15.98 16.48
N SER A 70 34.98 -15.48 17.71
CA SER A 70 36.03 -15.62 18.72
C SER A 70 36.04 -16.98 19.40
N TYR A 71 35.00 -17.82 19.22
CA TYR A 71 34.92 -19.11 19.91
C TYR A 71 36.16 -19.98 19.61
N PRO A 72 36.82 -20.59 20.62
CA PRO A 72 36.37 -20.78 22.00
C PRO A 72 36.84 -19.70 23.00
N ASN A 73 37.29 -18.54 22.55
CA ASN A 73 37.69 -17.43 23.43
C ASN A 73 36.50 -16.55 23.82
N LYS A 74 36.49 -16.10 25.08
CA LYS A 74 35.49 -15.18 25.63
C LYS A 74 35.64 -13.77 25.04
N ARG A 75 34.52 -13.04 24.99
CA ARG A 75 34.41 -11.64 24.54
C ARG A 75 33.51 -10.88 25.49
N ASP A 76 33.98 -10.72 26.73
CA ASP A 76 33.17 -10.19 27.83
C ASP A 76 32.64 -8.78 27.51
N ASP A 77 33.48 -7.90 26.92
CA ASP A 77 33.09 -6.53 26.54
C ASP A 77 31.96 -6.52 25.48
N GLU A 78 32.11 -7.28 24.39
CA GLU A 78 31.07 -7.35 23.36
C GLU A 78 29.75 -7.96 23.87
N VAL A 79 29.84 -8.97 24.76
CA VAL A 79 28.65 -9.56 25.39
C VAL A 79 27.98 -8.56 26.32
N GLU A 80 28.76 -7.76 27.06
CA GLU A 80 28.22 -6.71 27.91
C GLU A 80 27.45 -5.66 27.11
N TYR A 81 28.02 -5.16 26.01
CA TYR A 81 27.32 -4.21 25.13
C TYR A 81 26.03 -4.78 24.54
N LEU A 82 26.04 -6.05 24.16
CA LEU A 82 24.87 -6.75 23.64
C LEU A 82 23.76 -6.86 24.71
N ILE A 83 24.10 -7.32 25.92
CA ILE A 83 23.16 -7.41 27.04
C ILE A 83 22.61 -6.03 27.41
N ASP A 84 23.47 -5.01 27.44
CA ASP A 84 23.09 -3.65 27.81
C ASP A 84 22.15 -3.00 26.77
N THR A 85 22.34 -3.31 25.50
CA THR A 85 21.46 -2.86 24.42
C THR A 85 20.13 -3.63 24.45
N PHE A 86 20.18 -4.95 24.68
CA PHE A 86 18.98 -5.78 24.77
C PHE A 86 18.12 -5.41 25.99
N ARG A 87 18.72 -5.19 27.17
CA ARG A 87 17.98 -4.73 28.34
C ARG A 87 17.34 -3.36 28.09
N ALA A 88 18.00 -2.47 27.33
CA ALA A 88 17.45 -1.14 27.05
C ALA A 88 16.15 -1.21 26.25
N SER A 89 16.00 -2.16 25.32
CA SER A 89 14.79 -2.33 24.49
C SER A 89 13.59 -2.95 25.24
N LEU A 90 13.79 -3.52 26.43
CA LEU A 90 12.70 -4.10 27.22
C LEU A 90 11.76 -3.02 27.80
N ASN A 91 10.45 -3.27 27.78
CA ASN A 91 9.44 -2.38 28.38
C ASN A 91 9.49 -2.40 29.93
N THR A 92 8.90 -1.39 30.57
CA THR A 92 8.92 -1.19 32.04
C THR A 92 8.45 -2.42 32.84
N LYS A 93 7.38 -3.10 32.39
CA LYS A 93 6.90 -4.36 33.02
C LYS A 93 7.87 -5.53 32.90
N SER A 94 8.74 -5.53 31.87
CA SER A 94 9.82 -6.51 31.71
C SER A 94 11.10 -6.10 32.45
N LYS A 95 11.08 -4.97 33.15
CA LYS A 95 12.17 -4.41 33.97
C LYS A 95 11.72 -4.24 35.43
N GLU A 96 10.78 -5.05 35.91
CA GLU A 96 10.46 -5.04 37.34
C GLU A 96 11.70 -5.48 38.14
N ALA A 97 12.07 -4.64 39.10
CA ALA A 97 13.27 -4.84 39.91
C ALA A 97 13.29 -6.25 40.52
N ASP A 98 14.45 -6.90 40.43
CA ASP A 98 14.73 -8.22 41.00
C ASP A 98 13.86 -9.39 40.49
N LYS A 99 12.99 -9.18 39.49
CA LYS A 99 12.16 -10.24 38.91
C LYS A 99 12.72 -10.90 37.67
N PHE A 100 13.61 -10.23 36.94
CA PHE A 100 14.05 -10.71 35.62
C PHE A 100 15.57 -10.61 35.42
N ILE A 101 16.10 -11.52 34.61
CA ILE A 101 17.50 -11.61 34.21
C ILE A 101 17.59 -11.64 32.68
N VAL A 102 18.61 -11.00 32.14
CA VAL A 102 19.02 -11.11 30.73
C VAL A 102 20.34 -11.86 30.69
N GLY A 103 20.48 -12.81 29.76
CA GLY A 103 21.70 -13.59 29.62
C GLY A 103 22.04 -13.90 28.17
N VAL A 104 23.29 -14.29 27.95
CA VAL A 104 23.82 -14.72 26.66
C VAL A 104 24.53 -16.06 26.86
N LEU A 105 24.15 -17.08 26.10
CA LEU A 105 24.78 -18.39 26.04
C LEU A 105 25.57 -18.50 24.73
N GLN A 106 26.86 -18.82 24.80
CA GLN A 106 27.69 -19.06 23.64
C GLN A 106 28.15 -20.52 23.58
N MET A 107 27.98 -21.12 22.40
CA MET A 107 28.48 -22.42 22.00
C MET A 107 29.21 -22.29 20.66
N LYS A 108 29.84 -23.37 20.18
CA LYS A 108 30.64 -23.34 18.94
C LYS A 108 29.91 -22.72 17.74
N ASP A 109 28.68 -23.15 17.49
CA ASP A 109 27.90 -22.73 16.31
C ASP A 109 26.57 -22.07 16.68
N VAL A 110 26.35 -21.74 17.96
CA VAL A 110 25.07 -21.21 18.47
C VAL A 110 25.34 -20.11 19.49
N LEU A 111 24.62 -18.99 19.36
CA LEU A 111 24.50 -17.94 20.36
C LEU A 111 23.03 -17.81 20.75
N VAL A 112 22.73 -17.78 22.05
CA VAL A 112 21.37 -17.56 22.54
C VAL A 112 21.32 -16.36 23.47
N ILE A 113 20.46 -15.39 23.17
CA ILE A 113 20.13 -14.27 24.06
C ILE A 113 18.83 -14.63 24.75
N VAL A 114 18.76 -14.51 26.08
CA VAL A 114 17.57 -14.87 26.85
C VAL A 114 17.15 -13.77 27.80
N HIS A 115 15.84 -13.64 28.00
CA HIS A 115 15.23 -12.88 29.07
C HIS A 115 14.29 -13.79 29.85
N SER A 116 14.58 -13.98 31.15
CA SER A 116 13.94 -14.99 31.98
C SER A 116 13.51 -14.45 33.33
N ARG A 117 12.52 -15.09 33.94
CA ARG A 117 12.13 -14.87 35.34
C ARG A 117 13.26 -15.34 36.28
N LYS A 118 13.57 -14.52 37.27
CA LYS A 118 14.26 -14.94 38.50
C LYS A 118 13.19 -15.64 39.35
N ASP A 119 13.30 -16.95 39.55
CA ASP A 119 12.35 -17.68 40.38
C ASP A 119 12.46 -17.18 41.85
N PRO A 120 11.36 -16.78 42.52
CA PRO A 120 11.38 -16.36 43.92
C PRO A 120 11.85 -17.45 44.90
N SER A 121 11.75 -18.73 44.53
CA SER A 121 12.12 -19.86 45.40
C SER A 121 13.64 -20.11 45.51
N LEU A 122 14.47 -19.31 44.82
CA LEU A 122 15.94 -19.45 44.79
C LEU A 122 16.67 -18.25 45.42
N ALA A 123 15.97 -17.45 46.23
CA ALA A 123 16.55 -16.33 46.98
C ALA A 123 17.53 -16.75 48.10
N GLU A 124 17.75 -18.05 48.31
CA GLU A 124 18.68 -18.60 49.32
C GLU A 124 19.77 -19.48 48.69
N ILE A 125 20.48 -18.96 47.67
CA ILE A 125 21.79 -19.52 47.32
C ILE A 125 22.82 -18.42 47.56
N GLU A 126 23.65 -18.61 48.59
CA GLU A 126 24.64 -17.67 49.13
C GLU A 126 25.74 -17.19 48.13
N GLU A 127 25.67 -17.57 46.85
CA GLU A 127 26.68 -17.20 45.85
C GLU A 127 26.14 -16.45 44.62
N GLY A 128 24.89 -15.98 44.61
CA GLY A 128 24.40 -15.00 43.62
C GLY A 128 24.42 -15.43 42.14
N LEU A 129 24.79 -16.68 41.84
CA LEU A 129 24.87 -17.25 40.49
C LEU A 129 23.67 -18.15 40.23
N TYR A 130 22.68 -17.65 39.49
CA TYR A 130 21.59 -18.48 38.99
C TYR A 130 22.16 -19.61 38.12
N SER A 131 21.78 -20.87 38.39
CA SER A 131 22.17 -22.00 37.54
C SER A 131 21.69 -21.76 36.10
N VAL A 132 22.54 -22.02 35.10
CA VAL A 132 22.22 -21.78 33.67
C VAL A 132 20.97 -22.57 33.27
N ARG A 133 20.82 -23.77 33.83
CA ARG A 133 19.64 -24.62 33.66
C ARG A 133 18.34 -23.93 34.08
N VAL A 134 18.36 -23.18 35.18
CA VAL A 134 17.17 -22.47 35.70
C VAL A 134 16.83 -21.30 34.79
N VAL A 135 17.84 -20.54 34.35
CA VAL A 135 17.63 -19.39 33.47
C VAL A 135 17.12 -19.84 32.09
N LEU A 136 17.65 -20.95 31.56
CA LEU A 136 17.27 -21.53 30.28
C LEU A 136 16.06 -22.47 30.36
N HIS A 137 15.44 -22.63 31.53
CA HIS A 137 14.28 -23.52 31.66
C HIS A 137 13.09 -22.95 30.85
N PRO A 138 12.39 -23.76 30.04
CA PRO A 138 11.33 -23.26 29.15
C PRO A 138 10.14 -22.59 29.85
N LYS A 139 9.94 -22.80 31.16
CA LYS A 139 8.93 -22.10 31.96
C LYS A 139 9.39 -20.73 32.47
N ASN A 140 10.71 -20.51 32.53
CA ASN A 140 11.31 -19.28 33.05
C ASN A 140 11.64 -18.31 31.93
N ILE A 141 11.96 -18.81 30.74
CA ILE A 141 12.21 -18.01 29.55
C ILE A 141 10.94 -17.25 29.16
N ILE A 142 11.06 -15.93 29.14
CA ILE A 142 10.05 -15.02 28.60
C ILE A 142 10.37 -14.75 27.13
N ARG A 143 11.64 -14.50 26.80
CA ARG A 143 12.12 -14.30 25.43
C ARG A 143 13.43 -15.04 25.24
N ALA A 144 13.63 -15.61 24.05
CA ALA A 144 14.90 -16.19 23.64
C ALA A 144 15.15 -15.90 22.17
N ASP A 145 16.35 -15.47 21.83
CA ASP A 145 16.81 -15.27 20.47
C ASP A 145 17.94 -16.25 20.19
N ILE A 146 17.83 -17.01 19.11
CA ILE A 146 18.78 -18.04 18.72
C ILE A 146 19.43 -17.61 17.41
N ILE A 147 20.76 -17.43 17.43
CA ILE A 147 21.59 -17.20 16.26
C ILE A 147 22.41 -18.47 16.04
N LYS A 148 22.26 -19.11 14.89
CA LYS A 148 22.86 -20.42 14.59
C LYS A 148 23.65 -20.38 13.29
N ARG A 149 24.92 -20.77 13.34
CA ARG A 149 25.75 -20.95 12.14
C ARG A 149 25.49 -22.33 11.55
N THR A 150 25.12 -22.35 10.27
CA THR A 150 25.06 -23.57 9.45
C THR A 150 26.24 -23.59 8.47
N GLN A 151 26.34 -24.62 7.63
CA GLN A 151 27.43 -24.72 6.65
C GLN A 151 27.38 -23.63 5.56
N LYS A 152 26.21 -23.04 5.32
CA LYS A 152 25.98 -22.05 4.25
C LYS A 152 25.63 -20.67 4.81
N ASP A 153 24.78 -20.62 5.84
CA ASP A 153 24.15 -19.38 6.31
C ASP A 153 24.19 -19.24 7.83
N VAL A 154 23.99 -18.01 8.31
CA VAL A 154 23.73 -17.72 9.73
C VAL A 154 22.22 -17.48 9.87
N LEU A 155 21.56 -18.35 10.64
CA LEU A 155 20.12 -18.29 10.84
C LEU A 155 19.78 -17.61 12.15
N PHE A 156 18.68 -16.88 12.14
CA PHE A 156 18.11 -16.20 13.29
C PHE A 156 16.69 -16.70 13.57
N ALA A 157 16.38 -16.88 14.85
CA ALA A 157 15.03 -17.13 15.31
C ALA A 157 14.77 -16.42 16.63
N ALA A 158 13.57 -15.88 16.79
CA ALA A 158 13.12 -15.29 18.04
C ALA A 158 11.94 -16.08 18.61
N PHE A 159 11.97 -16.29 19.92
CA PHE A 159 10.95 -16.92 20.72
C PHE A 159 10.48 -15.94 21.79
N GLU A 160 9.17 -15.88 22.02
CA GLU A 160 8.58 -15.24 23.20
C GLU A 160 7.59 -16.23 23.83
N TYR A 161 7.47 -16.27 25.15
CA TYR A 161 6.58 -17.21 25.87
C TYR A 161 5.10 -16.99 25.51
N SER A 162 4.73 -15.76 25.16
CA SER A 162 3.43 -15.40 24.56
C SER A 162 3.21 -16.03 23.17
N LYS A 163 4.24 -16.72 22.63
CA LYS A 163 4.38 -17.15 21.24
C LYS A 163 4.38 -16.00 20.23
N ARG A 164 4.52 -14.75 20.69
CA ARG A 164 4.31 -13.53 19.90
C ARG A 164 5.37 -12.47 20.24
N LEU A 165 6.14 -12.02 19.26
CA LEU A 165 7.14 -10.96 19.41
C LEU A 165 6.51 -9.66 19.92
N SER A 166 6.95 -9.16 21.08
CA SER A 166 6.55 -7.85 21.58
C SER A 166 7.18 -6.71 20.77
N LYS A 167 6.53 -5.53 20.70
CA LYS A 167 7.06 -4.37 19.93
C LYS A 167 8.50 -4.01 20.29
N GLY A 168 8.88 -4.04 21.56
CA GLY A 168 10.26 -3.77 21.98
C GLY A 168 11.25 -4.84 21.53
N HIS A 169 10.83 -6.11 21.51
CA HIS A 169 11.64 -7.24 21.04
C HIS A 169 11.78 -7.24 19.51
N ALA A 170 10.69 -6.96 18.78
CA ALA A 170 10.71 -6.77 17.34
C ALA A 170 11.59 -5.59 16.94
N LYS A 171 11.40 -4.42 17.59
CA LYS A 171 12.21 -3.21 17.38
C LYS A 171 13.70 -3.43 17.63
N PHE A 172 14.06 -4.20 18.65
CA PHE A 172 15.47 -4.54 18.91
C PHE A 172 16.14 -5.19 17.70
N TRP A 173 15.43 -6.09 17.01
CA TRP A 173 15.89 -6.78 15.82
C TRP A 173 15.60 -6.04 14.51
N GLY A 174 15.00 -4.85 14.59
CA GLY A 174 14.45 -4.12 13.43
C GLY A 174 13.47 -4.95 12.62
N ILE A 175 12.74 -5.81 13.31
CA ILE A 175 11.58 -6.50 12.77
C ILE A 175 10.42 -5.53 12.91
N GLU A 176 9.78 -5.20 11.80
CA GLU A 176 8.70 -4.21 11.79
C GLU A 176 7.55 -4.66 12.71
N PRO A 177 7.00 -3.79 13.57
CA PRO A 177 5.85 -4.09 14.41
C PRO A 177 4.61 -4.55 13.62
N GLU A 178 4.52 -4.25 12.32
CA GLU A 178 3.46 -4.74 11.43
C GLU A 178 3.68 -6.18 10.93
N GLU A 179 4.82 -6.81 11.22
CA GLU A 179 5.03 -8.27 11.07
C GLU A 179 4.44 -9.07 12.23
N VAL A 180 3.87 -8.39 13.23
CA VAL A 180 3.17 -8.96 14.37
C VAL A 180 1.71 -9.16 13.95
N GLY A 181 1.40 -10.31 13.33
CA GLY A 181 0.13 -10.62 12.67
C GLY A 181 -1.12 -10.49 13.54
N TRP A 182 -2.31 -10.60 12.93
CA TRP A 182 -3.63 -10.64 13.60
C TRP A 182 -3.64 -11.54 14.84
N GLU A 183 -2.94 -12.68 14.73
CA GLU A 183 -2.76 -13.65 15.79
C GLU A 183 -1.83 -13.16 16.89
N SER A 184 -1.65 -11.85 17.10
CA SER A 184 -0.82 -11.29 18.15
C SER A 184 -1.60 -10.47 19.18
N LEU A 185 -2.79 -9.95 18.83
CA LEU A 185 -3.51 -8.92 19.60
C LEU A 185 -3.97 -9.33 21.01
N GLY A 186 -4.10 -10.63 21.31
CA GLY A 186 -4.54 -11.13 22.61
C GLY A 186 -6.07 -11.16 22.72
N SER A 187 -6.61 -11.09 23.93
CA SER A 187 -8.06 -11.13 24.15
C SER A 187 -8.77 -9.89 23.62
N ILE A 188 -9.89 -10.10 22.92
CA ILE A 188 -10.75 -9.06 22.36
C ILE A 188 -12.08 -9.08 23.11
N LYS A 189 -12.64 -7.91 23.40
CA LYS A 189 -14.01 -7.79 23.94
C LYS A 189 -14.82 -6.83 23.09
N LEU A 190 -16.02 -7.23 22.71
CA LEU A 190 -16.98 -6.42 21.96
C LEU A 190 -17.96 -5.79 22.94
N ASN A 191 -18.22 -4.49 22.82
CA ASN A 191 -19.31 -3.81 23.50
C ASN A 191 -20.48 -3.67 22.53
N ILE A 192 -21.60 -4.32 22.84
CA ILE A 192 -22.73 -4.51 21.93
C ILE A 192 -23.98 -3.88 22.53
N GLU A 193 -24.61 -2.99 21.80
CA GLU A 193 -25.94 -2.47 22.13
C GLU A 193 -26.96 -3.21 21.28
N LEU A 194 -27.94 -3.86 21.92
CA LEU A 194 -29.03 -4.54 21.22
C LEU A 194 -30.25 -3.63 21.13
N ASP A 195 -31.02 -3.74 20.06
CA ASP A 195 -32.19 -2.89 19.84
C ASP A 195 -33.31 -3.15 20.87
N THR A 196 -33.39 -4.38 21.38
CA THR A 196 -34.43 -4.86 22.31
C THR A 196 -33.99 -4.84 23.77
N PHE A 197 -32.73 -4.51 24.08
CA PHE A 197 -32.16 -4.61 25.42
C PHE A 197 -31.43 -3.33 25.83
N SER A 198 -31.87 -2.71 26.92
CA SER A 198 -31.46 -1.35 27.31
C SER A 198 -30.04 -1.23 27.87
N PHE A 199 -29.31 -2.33 28.04
CA PHE A 199 -27.96 -2.32 28.61
C PHE A 199 -26.93 -2.91 27.62
N PRO A 200 -25.75 -2.28 27.46
CA PRO A 200 -24.74 -2.82 26.58
C PRO A 200 -24.15 -4.13 27.12
N ILE A 201 -23.97 -5.10 26.23
CA ILE A 201 -23.41 -6.42 26.49
C ILE A 201 -21.90 -6.37 26.20
N LEU A 202 -21.09 -6.83 27.14
CA LEU A 202 -19.66 -7.02 26.93
C LEU A 202 -19.37 -8.48 26.60
N LEU A 203 -19.10 -8.78 25.34
CA LEU A 203 -18.83 -10.12 24.85
C LEU A 203 -17.31 -10.33 24.69
N PRO A 204 -16.65 -11.15 25.53
CA PRO A 204 -15.30 -11.62 25.22
C PRO A 204 -15.36 -12.56 24.00
N ILE A 205 -14.46 -12.36 23.05
CA ILE A 205 -14.38 -13.18 21.84
C ILE A 205 -12.92 -13.49 21.50
N GLU A 206 -12.67 -14.72 21.06
CA GLU A 206 -11.37 -15.11 20.54
C GLU A 206 -11.13 -14.53 19.14
N GLN A 207 -9.86 -14.38 18.77
CA GLN A 207 -9.47 -13.68 17.55
C GLN A 207 -9.93 -14.41 16.28
N ASP A 208 -9.91 -15.74 16.31
CA ASP A 208 -10.30 -16.59 15.19
C ASP A 208 -11.82 -16.60 15.01
N ASP A 209 -12.58 -16.69 16.12
CA ASP A 209 -14.03 -16.58 16.10
C ASP A 209 -14.48 -15.21 15.60
N LEU A 210 -13.82 -14.12 16.03
CA LEU A 210 -14.15 -12.78 15.54
C LEU A 210 -13.88 -12.64 14.04
N LYS A 211 -12.77 -13.21 13.56
CA LYS A 211 -12.43 -13.25 12.14
C LYS A 211 -13.46 -14.06 11.35
N GLU A 212 -13.90 -15.20 11.86
CA GLU A 212 -14.94 -16.03 11.25
C GLU A 212 -16.30 -15.32 11.21
N LEU A 213 -16.73 -14.69 12.32
CA LEU A 213 -18.00 -13.97 12.38
C LEU A 213 -18.05 -12.77 11.42
N ILE A 214 -16.92 -12.07 11.25
CA ILE A 214 -16.79 -11.01 10.23
C ILE A 214 -16.79 -11.63 8.83
N GLY A 215 -16.00 -12.69 8.59
CA GLY A 215 -15.87 -13.33 7.28
C GLY A 215 -17.15 -14.01 6.78
N THR A 216 -18.02 -14.48 7.69
CA THR A 216 -19.32 -15.07 7.38
C THR A 216 -20.46 -14.04 7.33
N GLY A 217 -20.16 -12.76 7.59
CA GLY A 217 -21.13 -11.66 7.55
C GLY A 217 -22.08 -11.61 8.75
N VAL A 218 -21.84 -12.41 9.81
CA VAL A 218 -22.59 -12.34 11.07
C VAL A 218 -22.33 -11.01 11.79
N ILE A 219 -21.11 -10.50 11.68
CA ILE A 219 -20.75 -9.13 12.02
C ILE A 219 -20.47 -8.38 10.71
N SER A 220 -21.27 -7.35 10.43
CA SER A 220 -21.09 -6.51 9.25
C SER A 220 -19.92 -5.53 9.41
N THR A 221 -19.44 -4.99 8.28
CA THR A 221 -18.40 -3.96 8.22
C THR A 221 -18.73 -2.66 8.97
N THR A 222 -20.01 -2.42 9.26
CA THR A 222 -20.49 -1.24 10.02
C THR A 222 -20.74 -1.55 11.50
N GLY A 223 -20.43 -2.77 11.94
CA GLY A 223 -20.58 -3.20 13.32
C GLY A 223 -21.96 -3.71 13.67
N LYS A 224 -22.88 -3.84 12.71
CA LYS A 224 -24.13 -4.59 12.96
C LYS A 224 -23.83 -6.05 13.25
N ILE A 225 -24.46 -6.59 14.27
CA ILE A 225 -24.33 -7.99 14.68
C ILE A 225 -25.70 -8.56 14.97
N LYS A 226 -25.91 -9.84 14.63
CA LYS A 226 -27.11 -10.58 15.00
C LYS A 226 -26.80 -11.55 16.14
N ILE A 227 -27.52 -11.44 17.24
CA ILE A 227 -27.40 -12.34 18.40
C ILE A 227 -28.75 -13.04 18.62
N GLY A 228 -28.84 -14.30 18.17
CA GLY A 228 -30.08 -15.07 18.21
C GLY A 228 -31.15 -14.45 17.30
N LYS A 229 -32.23 -13.94 17.90
CA LYS A 229 -33.34 -13.28 17.19
C LYS A 229 -33.22 -11.75 17.13
N ASP A 230 -32.32 -11.17 17.90
CA ASP A 230 -32.19 -9.73 18.03
C ASP A 230 -31.02 -9.19 17.21
N GLU A 231 -31.19 -7.97 16.71
CA GLU A 231 -30.15 -7.20 16.05
C GLU A 231 -29.57 -6.16 17.02
N GLY A 232 -28.30 -5.83 16.78
CA GLY A 232 -27.62 -4.82 17.55
C GLY A 232 -26.40 -4.28 16.84
N ARG A 233 -25.68 -3.42 17.54
CA ARG A 233 -24.48 -2.75 17.03
C ARG A 233 -23.33 -2.86 18.02
N ILE A 234 -22.17 -3.25 17.52
CA ILE A 234 -20.91 -3.16 18.25
C ILE A 234 -20.52 -1.68 18.26
N THR A 235 -20.52 -1.05 19.44
CA THR A 235 -20.15 0.36 19.58
C THR A 235 -18.67 0.53 19.87
N LYS A 236 -18.07 -0.39 20.62
CA LYS A 236 -16.65 -0.38 20.96
C LYS A 236 -16.03 -1.77 20.91
N VAL A 237 -14.75 -1.83 20.61
CA VAL A 237 -13.92 -3.03 20.70
C VAL A 237 -12.74 -2.76 21.60
N PHE A 238 -12.53 -3.62 22.60
CA PHE A 238 -11.42 -3.53 23.52
C PHE A 238 -10.33 -4.51 23.11
N VAL A 239 -9.16 -3.98 22.80
CA VAL A 239 -7.95 -4.76 22.52
C VAL A 239 -6.91 -4.42 23.59
N ARG A 240 -6.51 -5.41 24.40
CA ARG A 240 -5.55 -5.25 25.52
C ARG A 240 -5.88 -4.07 26.45
N ASN A 241 -7.17 -3.86 26.73
CA ASN A 241 -7.72 -2.79 27.58
C ASN A 241 -7.72 -1.37 26.96
N LYS A 242 -7.34 -1.22 25.69
CA LYS A 242 -7.61 0.03 24.95
C LYS A 242 -8.94 -0.12 24.23
N ALA A 243 -9.81 0.88 24.40
CA ALA A 243 -11.09 0.95 23.71
C ALA A 243 -10.91 1.62 22.36
N TYR A 244 -11.48 1.02 21.33
CA TYR A 244 -11.58 1.53 19.97
C TYR A 244 -13.05 1.62 19.62
N ASN A 245 -13.44 2.61 18.82
CA ASN A 245 -14.75 2.55 18.17
C ASN A 245 -14.74 1.39 17.15
N TYR A 246 -15.90 0.82 16.83
CA TYR A 246 -15.93 -0.37 15.96
C TYR A 246 -15.28 -0.13 14.60
N ASN A 247 -15.53 1.02 13.96
CA ASN A 247 -14.92 1.34 12.66
C ASN A 247 -13.39 1.39 12.76
N GLU A 248 -12.85 2.12 13.75
CA GLU A 248 -11.39 2.19 13.99
C GLU A 248 -10.78 0.80 14.22
N PHE A 249 -11.49 -0.08 14.93
CA PHE A 249 -11.09 -1.46 15.12
C PHE A 249 -11.18 -2.28 13.83
N TYR A 250 -12.23 -2.10 13.03
CA TYR A 250 -12.45 -2.82 11.77
C TYR A 250 -11.34 -2.49 10.77
N ASP A 251 -10.88 -1.24 10.72
CA ASP A 251 -9.78 -0.84 9.83
C ASP A 251 -8.46 -1.44 10.27
N MET A 252 -8.19 -1.43 11.58
CA MET A 252 -7.06 -2.12 12.17
C MET A 252 -7.13 -3.63 11.91
N PHE A 253 -8.33 -4.22 12.00
CA PHE A 253 -8.60 -5.62 11.64
C PHE A 253 -8.24 -5.86 10.18
N VAL A 254 -8.81 -5.11 9.22
CA VAL A 254 -8.57 -5.25 7.77
C VAL A 254 -7.07 -5.12 7.44
N ALA A 255 -6.41 -4.08 7.97
CA ALA A 255 -5.00 -3.86 7.75
C ALA A 255 -4.12 -5.02 8.27
N TRP A 256 -4.53 -5.66 9.37
CA TRP A 256 -3.79 -6.74 10.01
C TRP A 256 -4.21 -8.16 9.56
N THR A 257 -5.41 -8.34 9.00
CA THR A 257 -5.96 -9.66 8.62
C THR A 257 -6.02 -9.89 7.12
N GLU A 258 -6.07 -8.85 6.28
CA GLU A 258 -6.43 -8.97 4.85
C GLU A 258 -5.28 -8.76 3.84
N LYS A 259 -4.01 -8.91 4.23
CA LYS A 259 -2.85 -8.96 3.31
C LYS A 259 -2.56 -7.71 2.44
N LEU A 260 -3.24 -6.57 2.62
CA LEU A 260 -2.96 -5.34 1.85
C LEU A 260 -1.49 -4.89 1.93
N ASN A 261 -0.88 -5.02 3.11
CA ASN A 261 0.55 -4.73 3.28
C ASN A 261 1.46 -5.66 2.47
N SER A 262 1.05 -6.91 2.22
CA SER A 262 1.82 -7.80 1.34
C SER A 262 1.79 -7.32 -0.11
N TYR A 263 0.64 -6.85 -0.60
CA TYR A 263 0.52 -6.26 -1.93
C TYR A 263 1.36 -4.99 -2.06
N LYS A 264 1.37 -4.13 -1.03
CA LYS A 264 2.23 -2.94 -0.98
C LYS A 264 3.73 -3.31 -1.02
N LYS A 265 4.16 -4.32 -0.25
CA LYS A 265 5.54 -4.83 -0.29
C LYS A 265 5.90 -5.35 -1.67
N GLU A 266 5.03 -6.15 -2.30
CA GLU A 266 5.27 -6.66 -3.66
C GLU A 266 5.32 -5.54 -4.71
N PHE A 267 4.43 -4.56 -4.62
CA PHE A 267 4.47 -3.40 -5.50
C PHE A 267 5.81 -2.65 -5.38
N MET A 268 6.28 -2.39 -4.16
CA MET A 268 7.54 -1.69 -3.91
C MET A 268 8.79 -2.48 -4.34
N LYS A 269 8.72 -3.81 -4.38
CA LYS A 269 9.78 -4.66 -4.96
C LYS A 269 9.88 -4.47 -6.47
N ILE A 270 8.74 -4.32 -7.14
CA ILE A 270 8.64 -4.26 -8.61
C ILE A 270 8.85 -2.84 -9.11
N VAL A 271 8.25 -1.85 -8.45
CA VAL A 271 8.34 -0.42 -8.74
C VAL A 271 8.98 0.28 -7.55
N PRO A 272 10.32 0.22 -7.40
CA PRO A 272 11.01 0.84 -6.28
C PRO A 272 10.89 2.37 -6.35
N SER A 273 10.74 3.00 -5.18
CA SER A 273 10.84 4.46 -5.04
C SER A 273 12.19 4.96 -5.55
N GLN A 274 12.21 6.17 -6.13
CA GLN A 274 13.20 6.78 -7.05
C GLN A 274 14.71 6.73 -6.70
N THR A 275 15.15 6.07 -5.63
CA THR A 275 16.55 6.01 -5.20
C THR A 275 17.41 4.93 -5.88
N ASN A 276 16.83 4.01 -6.67
CA ASN A 276 17.56 2.95 -7.39
C ASN A 276 17.30 2.95 -8.91
N LEU A 277 17.31 4.13 -9.54
CA LEU A 277 17.07 4.30 -10.99
C LEU A 277 18.18 3.78 -11.90
N MET A 278 19.35 3.38 -11.36
CA MET A 278 20.53 3.01 -12.14
C MET A 278 20.45 1.62 -12.80
N THR A 279 19.39 0.83 -12.59
CA THR A 279 19.40 -0.61 -12.97
C THR A 279 18.38 -1.01 -14.05
N TYR A 280 17.52 -0.10 -14.53
CA TYR A 280 16.48 -0.43 -15.52
C TYR A 280 16.89 -0.04 -16.96
N TYR A 281 17.78 -0.85 -17.55
CA TYR A 281 18.24 -0.73 -18.94
C TYR A 281 17.37 -1.50 -19.97
N SER A 282 16.06 -1.64 -19.75
CA SER A 282 15.19 -2.25 -20.79
C SER A 282 14.59 -1.19 -21.70
N ASN A 283 14.63 -1.41 -23.01
CA ASN A 283 13.89 -0.60 -24.00
C ASN A 283 12.37 -0.81 -23.93
N ILE A 284 11.88 -1.77 -23.14
CA ILE A 284 10.46 -2.07 -22.98
C ILE A 284 9.83 -1.07 -22.01
N ARG A 285 8.81 -0.32 -22.47
CA ARG A 285 8.10 0.70 -21.67
C ARG A 285 7.35 0.10 -20.47
N TYR A 286 6.80 -1.11 -20.63
CA TYR A 286 6.06 -1.85 -19.60
C TYR A 286 6.65 -3.25 -19.47
N GLN A 287 7.43 -3.49 -18.41
CA GLN A 287 8.01 -4.80 -18.14
C GLN A 287 7.01 -5.77 -17.49
N TYR A 288 5.87 -5.26 -17.04
CA TYR A 288 4.84 -6.03 -16.37
C TYR A 288 3.46 -5.72 -16.92
N THR A 289 2.55 -6.68 -16.80
CA THR A 289 1.13 -6.50 -17.08
C THR A 289 0.28 -7.10 -15.97
N GLU A 290 -0.96 -6.66 -15.82
CA GLU A 290 -1.89 -7.20 -14.82
C GLU A 290 -3.29 -7.44 -15.39
N ASP A 291 -4.00 -8.42 -14.84
CA ASP A 291 -5.47 -8.48 -14.94
C ASP A 291 -6.08 -8.38 -13.53
N GLU A 292 -7.36 -8.66 -13.37
CA GLU A 292 -8.05 -8.62 -12.08
C GLU A 292 -7.43 -9.56 -11.03
N VAL A 293 -6.86 -10.69 -11.45
CA VAL A 293 -6.49 -11.80 -10.56
C VAL A 293 -4.97 -11.98 -10.47
N TYR A 294 -4.20 -11.56 -11.47
CA TYR A 294 -2.76 -11.84 -11.54
C TYR A 294 -1.94 -10.65 -12.03
N LEU A 295 -0.70 -10.62 -11.57
CA LEU A 295 0.39 -9.81 -12.10
C LEU A 295 1.35 -10.72 -12.88
N TYR A 296 1.82 -10.23 -14.02
CA TYR A 296 2.66 -10.96 -14.96
C TYR A 296 3.94 -10.19 -15.28
N LYS A 297 5.04 -10.93 -15.48
CA LYS A 297 6.25 -10.42 -16.09
C LYS A 297 6.16 -10.57 -17.60
N VAL A 298 6.43 -9.50 -18.33
CA VAL A 298 6.53 -9.55 -19.80
C VAL A 298 7.93 -10.02 -20.18
N THR A 299 8.01 -11.10 -20.93
CA THR A 299 9.24 -11.59 -21.58
C THR A 299 9.10 -11.45 -23.10
N GLU A 300 10.18 -11.66 -23.87
CA GLU A 300 10.13 -11.52 -25.34
C GLU A 300 9.09 -12.42 -26.01
N ASN A 301 8.77 -13.59 -25.43
CA ASN A 301 7.91 -14.59 -26.05
C ASN A 301 6.67 -14.99 -25.22
N SER A 302 6.53 -14.49 -23.99
CA SER A 302 5.45 -14.92 -23.09
C SER A 302 5.18 -13.99 -21.91
N GLU A 303 4.06 -14.21 -21.23
CA GLU A 303 3.73 -13.60 -19.94
C GLU A 303 3.87 -14.65 -18.83
N GLU A 304 4.80 -14.44 -17.90
CA GLU A 304 5.00 -15.31 -16.75
C GLU A 304 4.19 -14.80 -15.56
N ARG A 305 3.36 -15.66 -14.94
CA ARG A 305 2.62 -15.31 -13.72
C ARG A 305 3.60 -15.11 -12.56
N LEU A 306 3.63 -13.90 -12.01
CA LEU A 306 4.46 -13.58 -10.85
C LEU A 306 3.70 -13.75 -9.54
N PHE A 307 2.46 -13.25 -9.53
CA PHE A 307 1.80 -12.98 -8.27
C PHE A 307 0.28 -12.98 -8.44
N LYS A 308 -0.43 -13.64 -7.51
CA LYS A 308 -1.90 -13.67 -7.47
C LYS A 308 -2.42 -12.55 -6.58
N LYS A 309 -3.32 -11.76 -7.12
CA LYS A 309 -4.08 -10.68 -6.49
C LYS A 309 -5.44 -11.25 -6.07
N GLU A 310 -5.62 -11.52 -4.78
CA GLU A 310 -6.87 -12.09 -4.25
C GLU A 310 -7.23 -11.45 -2.92
N HIS A 311 -8.37 -10.78 -2.89
CA HIS A 311 -8.84 -10.10 -1.70
C HIS A 311 -10.38 -10.17 -1.62
N PRO A 312 -10.96 -10.44 -0.44
CA PRO A 312 -12.40 -10.63 -0.30
C PRO A 312 -13.21 -9.37 -0.64
N ASN A 313 -12.65 -8.19 -0.34
CA ASN A 313 -13.38 -6.92 -0.40
C ASN A 313 -12.95 -5.98 -1.53
N TYR A 314 -11.81 -6.24 -2.18
CA TYR A 314 -11.19 -5.29 -3.10
C TYR A 314 -10.64 -5.99 -4.34
N THR A 315 -10.76 -5.34 -5.48
CA THR A 315 -9.93 -5.61 -6.65
C THR A 315 -8.61 -4.87 -6.48
N ILE A 316 -7.51 -5.63 -6.38
CA ILE A 316 -6.19 -5.06 -6.14
C ILE A 316 -5.57 -4.58 -7.46
N CYS A 317 -5.13 -3.33 -7.51
CA CYS A 317 -4.49 -2.72 -8.68
C CYS A 317 -3.00 -2.47 -8.46
N PHE A 318 -2.20 -2.69 -9.50
CA PHE A 318 -0.76 -2.41 -9.53
C PHE A 318 -0.40 -1.42 -10.66
N CYS A 319 -1.38 -0.91 -11.40
CA CYS A 319 -1.14 -0.31 -12.70
C CYS A 319 -0.39 1.02 -12.57
N THR A 320 0.67 1.20 -13.34
CA THR A 320 1.49 2.42 -13.26
C THR A 320 2.25 2.67 -14.54
N THR A 321 2.37 3.95 -14.91
CA THR A 321 3.26 4.40 -15.98
C THR A 321 4.70 4.63 -15.50
N ALA A 322 4.94 4.65 -14.19
CA ALA A 322 6.28 4.76 -13.60
C ALA A 322 7.12 3.51 -13.93
N ARG A 323 8.36 3.69 -14.36
CA ARG A 323 9.26 2.58 -14.76
C ARG A 323 9.56 1.66 -13.56
N PRO A 324 9.51 0.33 -13.73
CA PRO A 324 9.48 -0.43 -15.00
C PRO A 324 8.11 -0.57 -15.71
N GLY A 325 7.04 0.08 -15.22
CA GLY A 325 5.74 0.14 -15.85
C GLY A 325 4.93 -1.14 -15.66
N ILE A 326 3.68 -1.00 -15.22
CA ILE A 326 2.73 -2.10 -15.07
C ILE A 326 1.48 -1.74 -15.86
N HIS A 327 1.25 -2.44 -16.95
CA HIS A 327 0.16 -2.16 -17.88
C HIS A 327 -1.05 -3.06 -17.61
N PRO A 328 -2.24 -2.54 -17.32
CA PRO A 328 -3.43 -3.36 -17.14
C PRO A 328 -3.90 -3.96 -18.47
N LYS A 329 -4.37 -5.20 -18.45
CA LYS A 329 -4.94 -5.86 -19.63
C LYS A 329 -6.27 -5.23 -20.00
N ARG A 330 -6.56 -5.19 -21.31
CA ARG A 330 -7.78 -4.59 -21.87
C ARG A 330 -9.06 -5.07 -21.18
N GLY A 331 -9.18 -6.37 -20.89
CA GLY A 331 -10.36 -6.92 -20.22
C GLY A 331 -10.60 -6.33 -18.83
N PHE A 332 -9.53 -6.08 -18.08
CA PHE A 332 -9.62 -5.44 -16.77
C PHE A 332 -9.94 -3.95 -16.89
N LEU A 333 -9.32 -3.25 -17.86
CA LEU A 333 -9.65 -1.85 -18.16
C LEU A 333 -11.11 -1.64 -18.56
N ILE A 334 -11.68 -2.54 -19.36
CA ILE A 334 -13.11 -2.49 -19.74
C ILE A 334 -14.01 -2.57 -18.50
N LYS A 335 -13.66 -3.41 -17.51
CA LYS A 335 -14.41 -3.48 -16.25
C LYS A 335 -14.38 -2.15 -15.51
N LEU A 336 -13.20 -1.54 -15.37
CA LEU A 336 -13.04 -0.23 -14.71
C LEU A 336 -13.80 0.88 -15.47
N TYR A 337 -13.65 0.94 -16.79
CA TYR A 337 -14.37 1.88 -17.67
C TYR A 337 -15.89 1.75 -17.50
N ASN A 338 -16.42 0.52 -17.55
CA ASN A 338 -17.85 0.28 -17.40
C ASN A 338 -18.35 0.64 -16.00
N SER A 339 -17.56 0.40 -14.95
CA SER A 339 -17.91 0.79 -13.58
C SER A 339 -18.03 2.31 -13.44
N ILE A 340 -17.18 3.08 -14.14
CA ILE A 340 -17.23 4.55 -14.12
C ILE A 340 -18.43 5.08 -14.93
N PHE A 341 -18.59 4.63 -16.18
CA PHE A 341 -19.45 5.33 -17.15
C PHE A 341 -20.78 4.62 -17.46
N ASN A 342 -20.95 3.35 -17.10
CA ASN A 342 -22.18 2.62 -17.38
C ASN A 342 -23.06 2.55 -16.12
N GLY A 343 -24.26 3.14 -16.14
CA GLY A 343 -25.17 3.17 -14.99
C GLY A 343 -25.63 1.80 -14.49
N ASN A 344 -25.60 0.78 -15.37
CA ASN A 344 -25.83 -0.63 -15.02
C ASN A 344 -24.53 -1.41 -14.77
N GLY A 345 -23.40 -0.71 -14.67
CA GLY A 345 -22.08 -1.29 -14.46
C GLY A 345 -21.95 -1.92 -13.07
N GLU A 346 -21.06 -2.89 -12.96
CA GLU A 346 -20.73 -3.52 -11.69
C GLU A 346 -20.12 -2.51 -10.70
N LEU A 347 -20.52 -2.59 -9.43
CA LEU A 347 -19.85 -1.92 -8.33
C LEU A 347 -18.48 -2.57 -8.15
N ILE A 348 -17.42 -1.83 -8.47
CA ILE A 348 -16.05 -2.31 -8.29
C ILE A 348 -15.39 -1.50 -7.18
N ARG A 349 -14.90 -2.22 -6.17
CA ARG A 349 -14.09 -1.65 -5.08
C ARG A 349 -12.63 -1.84 -5.39
N VAL A 350 -11.94 -0.78 -5.79
CA VAL A 350 -10.51 -0.84 -6.13
C VAL A 350 -9.65 -0.42 -4.96
N TRP A 351 -8.53 -1.12 -4.78
CA TRP A 351 -7.44 -0.69 -3.93
C TRP A 351 -6.11 -0.84 -4.68
N HIS A 352 -5.38 0.25 -4.83
CA HIS A 352 -4.09 0.34 -5.51
C HIS A 352 -2.92 0.13 -4.54
N ALA A 353 -2.02 -0.80 -4.86
CA ALA A 353 -0.94 -1.24 -3.99
C ALA A 353 0.15 -0.20 -3.70
N GLY A 354 0.35 0.73 -4.64
CA GLY A 354 1.30 1.84 -4.50
C GLY A 354 0.79 3.07 -3.75
N GLU A 355 -0.45 3.09 -3.28
CA GLU A 355 -1.11 4.31 -2.79
C GLU A 355 -1.52 4.19 -1.31
N GLU A 356 -1.72 5.33 -0.63
CA GLU A 356 -2.17 5.34 0.76
C GLU A 356 -3.63 4.87 0.88
N THR A 357 -3.96 4.09 1.90
CA THR A 357 -5.33 3.56 2.11
C THR A 357 -6.24 4.63 2.72
N THR A 358 -7.52 4.63 2.35
CA THR A 358 -8.57 5.43 2.99
C THR A 358 -9.79 4.56 3.35
N LEU A 359 -10.59 5.03 4.29
CA LEU A 359 -11.84 4.39 4.74
C LEU A 359 -13.06 4.90 3.98
N GLU A 360 -12.99 6.17 3.59
CA GLU A 360 -14.00 6.83 2.79
C GLU A 360 -13.59 6.72 1.33
N PRO A 361 -14.24 5.84 0.54
CA PRO A 361 -13.84 5.63 -0.83
C PRO A 361 -14.13 6.88 -1.64
N PHE A 362 -13.20 7.22 -2.52
CA PHE A 362 -13.46 8.16 -3.58
C PHE A 362 -14.39 7.49 -4.61
N LYS A 363 -15.53 8.13 -4.91
CA LYS A 363 -16.56 7.57 -5.79
C LYS A 363 -16.56 8.25 -7.15
N LEU A 364 -16.60 7.46 -8.21
CA LEU A 364 -16.82 7.93 -9.56
C LEU A 364 -17.68 6.94 -10.33
N GLY A 365 -18.95 7.28 -10.54
CA GLY A 365 -19.94 6.30 -11.00
C GLY A 365 -20.09 5.17 -9.97
N ASN A 366 -20.02 3.92 -10.44
CA ASN A 366 -20.03 2.72 -9.59
C ASN A 366 -18.61 2.27 -9.17
N LEU A 367 -17.57 3.03 -9.49
CA LEU A 367 -16.21 2.74 -9.03
C LEU A 367 -15.99 3.36 -7.64
N GLU A 368 -15.59 2.54 -6.67
CA GLU A 368 -15.18 2.96 -5.32
C GLU A 368 -13.68 2.74 -5.15
N ILE A 369 -12.89 3.82 -5.00
CA ILE A 369 -11.44 3.76 -4.81
C ILE A 369 -11.11 3.91 -3.33
N TYR A 370 -10.56 2.86 -2.71
CA TYR A 370 -10.19 2.80 -1.29
C TYR A 370 -8.75 3.26 -1.02
N ASN A 371 -8.24 4.15 -1.86
CA ASN A 371 -7.01 4.89 -1.61
C ASN A 371 -7.31 6.36 -1.38
N LYS A 372 -6.46 7.05 -0.61
CA LYS A 372 -6.55 8.48 -0.42
C LYS A 372 -6.32 9.17 -1.77
N VAL A 373 -7.38 9.77 -2.31
CA VAL A 373 -7.33 10.52 -3.57
C VAL A 373 -7.33 12.00 -3.24
N GLU A 374 -6.23 12.68 -3.54
CA GLU A 374 -6.12 14.13 -3.33
C GLU A 374 -6.57 14.88 -4.58
N VAL A 375 -7.79 15.43 -4.54
CA VAL A 375 -8.43 16.18 -5.63
C VAL A 375 -9.09 17.45 -5.07
N PRO A 376 -8.92 18.64 -5.70
CA PRO A 376 -9.60 19.87 -5.31
C PRO A 376 -11.13 19.76 -5.38
N GLU A 377 -11.85 20.45 -4.49
CA GLU A 377 -13.32 20.43 -4.42
C GLU A 377 -13.96 20.90 -5.74
N GLU A 378 -13.36 21.90 -6.40
CA GLU A 378 -13.85 22.42 -7.68
C GLU A 378 -13.77 21.38 -8.81
N ILE A 379 -12.80 20.46 -8.74
CA ILE A 379 -12.73 19.32 -9.67
C ILE A 379 -13.86 18.34 -9.38
N LEU A 380 -14.21 18.10 -8.11
CA LEU A 380 -15.30 17.20 -7.74
C LEU A 380 -16.63 17.74 -8.28
N ASP A 381 -16.90 19.02 -8.06
CA ASP A 381 -18.11 19.69 -8.56
C ASP A 381 -18.17 19.67 -10.08
N PHE A 382 -17.05 19.98 -10.76
CA PHE A 382 -16.97 19.89 -12.21
C PHE A 382 -17.24 18.46 -12.70
N SER A 383 -16.64 17.46 -12.05
CA SER A 383 -16.74 16.05 -12.44
C SER A 383 -18.15 15.50 -12.23
N ASN A 384 -18.82 15.88 -11.13
CA ASN A 384 -20.21 15.50 -10.87
C ASN A 384 -21.15 16.08 -11.93
N ASN A 385 -20.98 17.36 -12.29
CA ASN A 385 -21.76 17.99 -13.36
C ASN A 385 -21.50 17.34 -14.72
N LEU A 386 -20.23 17.07 -15.05
CA LEU A 386 -19.85 16.41 -16.29
C LEU A 386 -20.40 14.98 -16.37
N MET A 387 -20.42 14.24 -15.26
CA MET A 387 -20.99 12.89 -15.21
C MET A 387 -22.49 12.87 -15.50
N MET A 388 -23.26 13.83 -14.98
CA MET A 388 -24.68 13.96 -15.32
C MET A 388 -24.87 14.19 -16.83
N GLN A 389 -24.07 15.07 -17.43
CA GLN A 389 -24.12 15.34 -18.88
C GLN A 389 -23.69 14.13 -19.73
N ILE A 390 -22.73 13.33 -19.26
CA ILE A 390 -22.35 12.07 -19.90
C ILE A 390 -23.51 11.08 -19.92
N GLN A 391 -24.30 11.02 -18.84
CA GLN A 391 -25.46 10.14 -18.72
C GLN A 391 -26.62 10.60 -19.61
N ASP A 392 -26.83 11.91 -19.74
CA ASP A 392 -27.90 12.51 -20.56
C ASP A 392 -27.54 12.66 -22.05
N ALA A 393 -26.29 12.37 -22.42
CA ALA A 393 -25.76 12.55 -23.77
C ALA A 393 -26.59 11.76 -24.81
N GLN A 394 -27.03 12.46 -25.86
CA GLN A 394 -27.90 11.87 -26.89
C GLN A 394 -27.11 11.21 -28.02
N SER A 395 -25.85 11.63 -28.23
CA SER A 395 -24.95 11.05 -29.24
C SER A 395 -23.84 10.23 -28.60
N ARG A 396 -23.62 8.99 -29.08
CA ARG A 396 -22.47 8.17 -28.63
C ARG A 396 -21.13 8.87 -28.88
N LYS A 397 -20.99 9.56 -30.02
CA LYS A 397 -19.78 10.35 -30.34
C LYS A 397 -19.58 11.49 -29.34
N GLY A 398 -20.65 12.24 -29.03
CA GLY A 398 -20.61 13.32 -28.03
C GLY A 398 -20.26 12.78 -26.64
N ARG A 399 -20.94 11.70 -26.22
CA ARG A 399 -20.66 10.99 -24.97
C ARG A 399 -19.20 10.59 -24.83
N LEU A 400 -18.62 9.93 -25.83
CA LEU A 400 -17.21 9.51 -25.82
C LEU A 400 -16.24 10.70 -25.68
N LEU A 401 -16.52 11.83 -26.34
CA LEU A 401 -15.70 13.04 -26.19
C LEU A 401 -15.73 13.57 -24.75
N MET A 402 -16.89 13.48 -24.08
CA MET A 402 -17.06 13.91 -22.69
C MET A 402 -16.46 12.92 -21.69
N GLU A 403 -16.58 11.62 -21.93
CA GLU A 403 -15.90 10.57 -21.14
C GLU A 403 -14.37 10.76 -21.19
N TYR A 404 -13.83 11.06 -22.37
CA TYR A 404 -12.41 11.42 -22.54
C TYR A 404 -12.01 12.66 -21.75
N LEU A 405 -12.84 13.72 -21.81
CA LEU A 405 -12.61 14.93 -21.01
C LEU A 405 -12.54 14.62 -19.52
N LEU A 406 -13.46 13.81 -18.99
CA LEU A 406 -13.47 13.43 -17.57
C LEU A 406 -12.20 12.70 -17.16
N CYS A 407 -11.80 11.65 -17.91
CA CYS A 407 -10.56 10.94 -17.62
C CYS A 407 -9.34 11.87 -17.72
N LYS A 408 -9.34 12.79 -18.69
CA LYS A 408 -8.25 13.75 -18.85
C LYS A 408 -8.15 14.71 -17.68
N VAL A 409 -9.28 15.20 -17.17
CA VAL A 409 -9.36 16.06 -15.97
C VAL A 409 -8.72 15.36 -14.76
N TYR A 410 -9.09 14.11 -14.50
CA TYR A 410 -8.49 13.35 -13.41
C TYR A 410 -7.00 13.06 -13.62
N SER A 411 -6.58 12.70 -14.84
CA SER A 411 -5.16 12.46 -15.15
C SER A 411 -4.26 13.70 -14.96
N GLU A 412 -4.83 14.90 -15.00
CA GLU A 412 -4.09 16.16 -14.87
C GLU A 412 -4.18 16.76 -13.45
N ASN A 413 -5.23 16.45 -12.68
CA ASN A 413 -5.49 17.07 -11.39
C ASN A 413 -5.36 16.14 -10.17
N ILE A 414 -5.20 14.82 -10.36
CA ILE A 414 -4.88 13.88 -9.27
C ILE A 414 -3.37 13.94 -8.98
N LYS A 415 -3.00 14.13 -7.70
CA LYS A 415 -1.59 14.11 -7.26
C LYS A 415 -1.00 12.69 -7.19
N ASN A 416 -1.84 11.71 -6.87
CA ASN A 416 -1.47 10.29 -6.79
C ASN A 416 -1.04 9.75 -8.17
N GLY A 417 0.26 9.52 -8.36
CA GLY A 417 0.83 9.17 -9.66
C GLY A 417 0.32 7.84 -10.24
N HIS A 418 0.00 6.86 -9.40
CA HIS A 418 -0.49 5.57 -9.86
C HIS A 418 -1.99 5.60 -10.17
N LEU A 419 -2.79 6.30 -9.37
CA LEU A 419 -4.21 6.52 -9.69
C LEU A 419 -4.38 7.34 -10.97
N LYS A 420 -3.52 8.35 -11.19
CA LYS A 420 -3.44 9.07 -12.46
C LYS A 420 -3.23 8.10 -13.63
N SER A 421 -2.31 7.14 -13.49
CA SER A 421 -2.00 6.16 -14.53
C SER A 421 -3.22 5.34 -14.94
N MET A 422 -4.10 5.00 -14.00
CA MET A 422 -5.35 4.27 -14.29
C MET A 422 -6.22 5.01 -15.31
N PHE A 423 -6.40 6.34 -15.16
CA PHE A 423 -7.16 7.15 -16.11
C PHE A 423 -6.44 7.30 -17.45
N GLU A 424 -5.11 7.39 -17.45
CA GLU A 424 -4.30 7.39 -18.68
C GLU A 424 -4.49 6.09 -19.48
N PHE A 425 -4.48 4.92 -18.83
CA PHE A 425 -4.74 3.65 -19.50
C PHE A 425 -6.16 3.54 -20.05
N ILE A 426 -7.18 4.02 -19.31
CA ILE A 426 -8.57 4.04 -19.82
C ILE A 426 -8.66 4.93 -21.07
N MET A 427 -7.98 6.08 -21.09
CA MET A 427 -7.95 6.95 -22.27
C MET A 427 -7.27 6.26 -23.47
N ASP A 428 -6.04 5.79 -23.27
CA ASP A 428 -5.19 5.29 -24.35
C ASP A 428 -5.76 4.01 -24.98
N ASP A 429 -6.26 3.08 -24.16
CA ASP A 429 -6.64 1.76 -24.64
C ASP A 429 -8.13 1.62 -24.96
N ILE A 430 -8.99 2.35 -24.24
CA ILE A 430 -10.45 2.23 -24.41
C ILE A 430 -10.97 3.42 -25.20
N LEU A 431 -10.92 4.62 -24.62
CA LEU A 431 -11.64 5.78 -25.16
C LEU A 431 -11.10 6.24 -26.52
N ILE A 432 -9.78 6.35 -26.69
CA ILE A 432 -9.20 6.79 -27.97
C ILE A 432 -9.54 5.81 -29.09
N GLU A 433 -9.50 4.51 -28.83
CA GLU A 433 -9.85 3.49 -29.82
C GLU A 433 -11.35 3.49 -30.14
N GLU A 434 -12.21 3.66 -29.13
CA GLU A 434 -13.66 3.79 -29.34
C GLU A 434 -14.03 5.07 -30.10
N ILE A 435 -13.40 6.21 -29.79
CA ILE A 435 -13.57 7.47 -30.52
C ILE A 435 -13.17 7.27 -31.99
N LYS A 436 -12.00 6.68 -32.25
CA LYS A 436 -11.55 6.37 -33.63
C LYS A 436 -12.54 5.47 -34.35
N TYR A 437 -13.08 4.46 -33.67
CA TYR A 437 -14.05 3.54 -34.25
C TYR A 437 -15.37 4.27 -34.57
N GLU A 438 -15.97 4.97 -33.61
CA GLU A 438 -17.25 5.64 -33.77
C GLU A 438 -17.19 6.76 -34.82
N PHE A 439 -16.09 7.51 -34.89
CA PHE A 439 -15.93 8.55 -35.90
C PHE A 439 -15.74 7.99 -37.31
N ARG A 440 -15.35 6.73 -37.52
CA ARG A 440 -15.31 6.13 -38.86
C ARG A 440 -16.70 5.80 -39.42
N HIS A 441 -17.70 5.66 -38.56
CA HIS A 441 -19.04 5.24 -38.94
C HIS A 441 -19.99 6.44 -39.11
N PRO A 442 -20.89 6.39 -40.11
CA PRO A 442 -21.95 7.38 -40.24
C PRO A 442 -22.83 7.35 -38.98
N GLY A 443 -23.13 8.52 -38.44
CA GLY A 443 -23.97 8.66 -37.26
C GLY A 443 -23.95 10.09 -36.76
N ASN A 444 -25.08 10.55 -36.23
CA ASN A 444 -25.31 11.94 -35.89
C ASN A 444 -24.46 12.38 -34.69
N LEU A 445 -23.71 13.46 -34.87
CA LEU A 445 -23.07 14.18 -33.78
C LEU A 445 -24.04 15.28 -33.32
N GLN A 446 -24.74 15.04 -32.21
CA GLN A 446 -25.63 16.06 -31.67
C GLN A 446 -24.85 17.06 -30.82
N LYS A 447 -25.30 18.31 -30.85
CA LYS A 447 -24.66 19.40 -30.12
C LYS A 447 -25.02 19.26 -28.64
N GLU A 448 -24.03 18.89 -27.84
CA GLU A 448 -24.11 18.89 -26.38
C GLU A 448 -23.68 20.27 -25.85
N ASP A 449 -24.23 20.71 -24.72
CA ASP A 449 -23.99 22.07 -24.20
C ASP A 449 -22.52 22.36 -23.88
N ILE A 450 -21.71 21.35 -23.57
CA ILE A 450 -20.28 21.54 -23.28
C ILE A 450 -19.38 21.39 -24.49
N LEU A 451 -19.94 20.95 -25.62
CA LEU A 451 -19.25 20.79 -26.89
C LEU A 451 -19.58 21.96 -27.81
N GLU A 452 -18.57 22.47 -28.50
CA GLU A 452 -18.76 23.43 -29.59
C GLU A 452 -18.24 22.84 -30.89
N PHE A 453 -19.02 22.95 -31.96
CA PHE A 453 -18.61 22.54 -33.30
C PHE A 453 -18.19 23.73 -34.12
N LYS A 454 -17.12 23.55 -34.90
CA LYS A 454 -16.59 24.57 -35.82
C LYS A 454 -16.20 23.93 -37.13
N SER A 455 -16.58 24.57 -38.23
CA SER A 455 -16.13 24.20 -39.55
C SER A 455 -14.61 24.35 -39.68
N ALA A 456 -14.04 23.49 -40.52
CA ALA A 456 -12.64 23.54 -40.86
C ALA A 456 -12.39 24.68 -41.86
N ASP A 457 -11.68 25.72 -41.44
CA ASP A 457 -11.03 26.61 -42.40
C ASP A 457 -9.61 26.08 -42.65
N ASP A 458 -9.52 25.15 -43.59
CA ASP A 458 -8.28 24.49 -43.99
C ASP A 458 -7.16 25.48 -44.33
N SER A 459 -7.50 26.69 -44.81
CA SER A 459 -6.51 27.71 -45.19
C SER A 459 -5.80 28.33 -43.98
N ILE A 460 -6.51 28.46 -42.85
CA ILE A 460 -5.98 29.02 -41.61
C ILE A 460 -5.26 27.94 -40.80
N LEU A 461 -5.79 26.71 -40.78
CA LEU A 461 -5.24 25.58 -40.03
C LEU A 461 -3.85 25.12 -40.54
N ARG A 462 -3.53 25.37 -41.82
CA ARG A 462 -2.18 25.14 -42.39
C ARG A 462 -1.11 26.11 -41.87
N LYS A 463 -1.49 27.13 -41.09
CA LYS A 463 -0.58 28.10 -40.48
C LYS A 463 -0.73 28.04 -38.95
N PRO A 464 -0.08 27.09 -38.26
CA PRO A 464 -0.24 26.84 -36.82
C PRO A 464 -0.24 28.09 -35.95
N ALA A 465 0.72 29.00 -36.16
CA ALA A 465 0.82 30.26 -35.44
C ALA A 465 -0.42 31.16 -35.66
N ARG A 466 -0.82 31.36 -36.91
CA ARG A 466 -1.97 32.22 -37.27
C ARG A 466 -3.28 31.63 -36.77
N PHE A 467 -3.47 30.31 -36.89
CA PHE A 467 -4.64 29.63 -36.34
C PHE A 467 -4.72 29.80 -34.82
N THR A 468 -3.61 29.57 -34.13
CA THR A 468 -3.56 29.68 -32.66
C THR A 468 -3.89 31.11 -32.19
N GLU A 469 -3.18 32.10 -32.72
CA GLU A 469 -3.27 33.50 -32.29
C GLU A 469 -4.58 34.18 -32.68
N LYS A 470 -5.08 33.93 -33.90
CA LYS A 470 -6.22 34.68 -34.45
C LYS A 470 -7.56 33.97 -34.29
N LYS A 471 -7.57 32.65 -34.08
CA LYS A 471 -8.80 31.85 -34.04
C LYS A 471 -8.94 31.09 -32.73
N LEU A 472 -8.00 30.20 -32.42
CA LEU A 472 -8.15 29.27 -31.29
C LEU A 472 -8.13 29.98 -29.93
N VAL A 473 -7.08 30.73 -29.60
CA VAL A 473 -6.93 31.42 -28.31
C VAL A 473 -8.05 32.45 -28.06
N PRO A 474 -8.42 33.31 -29.02
CA PRO A 474 -9.57 34.21 -28.85
C PRO A 474 -10.88 33.46 -28.60
N THR A 475 -11.10 32.33 -29.27
CA THR A 475 -12.29 31.50 -29.08
C THR A 475 -12.32 30.87 -27.69
N ILE A 476 -11.19 30.36 -27.21
CA ILE A 476 -11.07 29.81 -25.85
C ILE A 476 -11.38 30.90 -24.81
N LYS A 477 -10.75 32.08 -24.92
CA LYS A 477 -11.00 33.20 -23.99
C LYS A 477 -12.47 33.60 -23.94
N LYS A 478 -13.15 33.64 -25.10
CA LYS A 478 -14.59 33.89 -25.16
C LYS A 478 -15.41 32.89 -24.33
N TYR A 479 -15.02 31.61 -24.30
CA TYR A 479 -15.73 30.59 -23.51
C TYR A 479 -15.33 30.54 -22.04
N LEU A 480 -14.14 31.03 -21.70
CA LEU A 480 -13.71 31.20 -20.30
C LEU A 480 -14.40 32.40 -19.65
N ASP A 481 -14.45 33.54 -20.36
CA ASP A 481 -14.97 34.81 -19.86
C ASP A 481 -16.50 34.97 -20.07
N GLY A 482 -17.08 34.13 -20.92
CA GLY A 482 -18.48 34.22 -21.34
C GLY A 482 -19.47 33.50 -20.43
N PRO A 483 -20.79 33.79 -20.57
CA PRO A 483 -21.84 33.14 -19.79
C PRO A 483 -22.06 31.66 -20.18
N THR A 484 -21.62 31.26 -21.38
CA THR A 484 -21.71 29.88 -21.88
C THR A 484 -20.34 29.23 -21.84
N ARG A 485 -20.10 28.40 -20.82
CA ARG A 485 -18.88 27.60 -20.73
C ARG A 485 -18.93 26.46 -21.75
N ARG A 486 -17.81 26.26 -22.45
CA ARG A 486 -17.55 25.12 -23.35
C ARG A 486 -16.24 24.52 -22.91
N TYR A 487 -16.13 23.19 -22.94
CA TYR A 487 -14.94 22.48 -22.48
C TYR A 487 -14.27 21.66 -23.60
N CYS A 488 -14.93 21.52 -24.75
CA CYS A 488 -14.33 20.96 -25.94
C CYS A 488 -14.80 21.71 -27.19
N ILE A 489 -13.87 22.15 -28.04
CA ILE A 489 -14.15 22.69 -29.37
C ILE A 489 -13.71 21.66 -30.39
N THR A 490 -14.64 21.14 -31.18
CA THR A 490 -14.35 20.14 -32.21
C THR A 490 -14.36 20.80 -33.59
N TYR A 491 -13.19 20.88 -34.22
CA TYR A 491 -13.01 21.40 -35.56
C TYR A 491 -13.14 20.30 -36.62
N GLY A 492 -13.77 20.65 -37.74
CA GLY A 492 -14.08 19.71 -38.82
C GLY A 492 -15.49 19.14 -38.73
N ILE A 493 -16.40 19.92 -38.14
CA ILE A 493 -17.83 19.65 -38.09
C ILE A 493 -18.56 20.92 -38.54
N GLU A 494 -19.43 20.77 -39.52
CA GLU A 494 -20.25 21.86 -40.07
C GLU A 494 -21.45 22.17 -39.15
N ASP A 495 -22.13 23.29 -39.41
CA ASP A 495 -23.26 23.77 -38.58
C ASP A 495 -24.46 22.80 -38.57
N ASP A 496 -24.58 21.95 -39.61
CA ASP A 496 -25.58 20.89 -39.74
C ASP A 496 -25.15 19.57 -39.07
N SER A 497 -24.07 19.58 -38.29
CA SER A 497 -23.43 18.42 -37.65
C SER A 497 -22.77 17.42 -38.61
N THR A 498 -22.60 17.76 -39.89
CA THR A 498 -21.86 16.94 -40.85
C THR A 498 -20.36 16.98 -40.54
N ILE A 499 -19.71 15.81 -40.53
CA ILE A 499 -18.26 15.72 -40.32
C ILE A 499 -17.54 16.08 -41.62
N ALA A 500 -16.82 17.18 -41.61
CA ALA A 500 -15.96 17.68 -42.69
C ALA A 500 -14.50 17.71 -42.19
N PRO A 501 -13.74 16.61 -42.33
CA PRO A 501 -12.42 16.49 -41.71
C PRO A 501 -11.41 17.46 -42.33
N ILE A 502 -10.51 17.97 -41.50
CA ILE A 502 -9.41 18.86 -41.91
C ILE A 502 -8.41 18.04 -42.72
N ARG A 503 -8.15 18.46 -43.97
CA ARG A 503 -7.19 17.76 -44.84
C ARG A 503 -5.80 18.39 -44.74
N HIS A 504 -4.76 17.57 -44.83
CA HIS A 504 -3.35 17.98 -44.82
C HIS A 504 -2.80 18.57 -43.51
N LEU A 505 -3.49 18.35 -42.39
CA LEU A 505 -2.95 18.67 -41.06
C LEU A 505 -2.07 17.53 -40.55
N LYS A 506 -0.83 17.83 -40.22
CA LYS A 506 0.16 16.86 -39.73
C LYS A 506 0.28 16.91 -38.20
N ASN A 507 0.77 15.82 -37.59
CA ASN A 507 0.91 15.72 -36.14
C ASN A 507 1.86 16.76 -35.53
N ASP A 508 2.95 17.10 -36.21
CA ASP A 508 3.90 18.14 -35.79
C ASP A 508 3.21 19.52 -35.70
N MET A 509 2.33 19.83 -36.64
CA MET A 509 1.51 21.05 -36.62
C MET A 509 0.54 21.05 -35.42
N ILE A 510 -0.09 19.92 -35.12
CA ILE A 510 -1.00 19.78 -33.97
C ILE A 510 -0.25 20.02 -32.66
N THR A 511 0.92 19.39 -32.49
CA THR A 511 1.79 19.60 -31.33
C THR A 511 2.23 21.06 -31.21
N GLU A 512 2.54 21.72 -32.33
CA GLU A 512 2.88 23.14 -32.33
C GLU A 512 1.69 24.03 -31.88
N ILE A 513 0.48 23.76 -32.38
CA ILE A 513 -0.75 24.47 -31.98
C ILE A 513 -0.98 24.32 -30.47
N GLU A 514 -0.94 23.09 -29.94
CA GLU A 514 -1.14 22.83 -28.52
C GLU A 514 -0.10 23.57 -27.65
N LYS A 515 1.18 23.50 -28.04
CA LYS A 515 2.27 24.18 -27.32
C LYS A 515 2.10 25.69 -27.32
N ARG A 516 1.75 26.29 -28.47
CA ARG A 516 1.54 27.75 -28.58
C ARG A 516 0.30 28.19 -27.81
N ALA A 517 -0.79 27.44 -27.86
CA ALA A 517 -2.03 27.76 -27.14
C ALA A 517 -1.77 27.75 -25.63
N ASN A 518 -1.15 26.70 -25.10
CA ASN A 518 -0.78 26.62 -23.67
C ASN A 518 0.18 27.73 -23.25
N LYS A 519 1.11 28.13 -24.12
CA LYS A 519 2.02 29.26 -23.83
C LYS A 519 1.27 30.59 -23.70
N GLN A 520 0.27 30.84 -24.55
CA GLN A 520 -0.50 32.10 -24.52
C GLN A 520 -1.56 32.12 -23.41
N LEU A 521 -2.03 30.94 -22.99
CA LEU A 521 -3.04 30.76 -21.93
C LEU A 521 -2.38 30.34 -20.61
N SER A 522 -1.08 30.58 -20.41
CA SER A 522 -0.35 30.13 -19.22
C SER A 522 -0.89 30.70 -17.91
N ASN A 523 -1.51 31.89 -17.99
CA ASN A 523 -2.07 32.61 -16.85
C ASN A 523 -3.57 32.30 -16.62
N GLU A 524 -4.16 31.48 -17.49
CA GLU A 524 -5.56 31.07 -17.36
C GLU A 524 -5.67 29.77 -16.56
N SER A 525 -6.82 29.54 -15.93
CA SER A 525 -7.12 28.32 -15.15
C SER A 525 -7.40 27.08 -16.01
N VAL A 526 -6.79 27.00 -17.19
CA VAL A 526 -6.97 25.87 -18.13
C VAL A 526 -5.65 25.37 -18.73
N LYS A 527 -5.63 24.09 -19.06
CA LYS A 527 -4.64 23.43 -19.92
C LYS A 527 -5.32 23.06 -21.23
N ILE A 528 -4.71 23.39 -22.35
CA ILE A 528 -5.20 22.98 -23.65
C ILE A 528 -4.62 21.62 -24.00
N HIS A 529 -5.48 20.71 -24.44
CA HIS A 529 -5.09 19.41 -24.97
C HIS A 529 -5.83 19.14 -26.27
N ILE A 530 -5.11 18.69 -27.31
CA ILE A 530 -5.68 18.47 -28.64
C ILE A 530 -5.64 16.98 -28.96
N LEU A 531 -6.82 16.38 -29.13
CA LEU A 531 -6.97 15.01 -29.59
C LEU A 531 -7.26 15.01 -31.11
N PRO A 532 -6.33 14.53 -31.96
CA PRO A 532 -6.62 14.32 -33.37
C PRO A 532 -7.41 13.02 -33.58
N ILE A 533 -8.56 13.12 -34.23
CA ILE A 533 -9.46 12.00 -34.53
C ILE A 533 -9.41 11.73 -36.05
N PRO A 534 -8.78 10.63 -36.50
CA PRO A 534 -8.71 10.29 -37.92
C PRO A 534 -10.09 10.02 -38.53
N HIS A 535 -10.40 10.66 -39.66
CA HIS A 535 -11.66 10.46 -40.39
C HIS A 535 -11.48 10.69 -41.90
N ASN A 536 -11.84 9.70 -42.72
CA ASN A 536 -11.90 9.79 -44.20
C ASN A 536 -10.71 10.51 -44.87
N GLY A 537 -9.47 10.11 -44.50
CA GLY A 537 -8.24 10.68 -45.08
C GLY A 537 -7.84 12.07 -44.56
N GLY A 538 -8.57 12.60 -43.57
CA GLY A 538 -8.24 13.81 -42.82
C GLY A 538 -8.37 13.60 -41.31
N VAL A 539 -8.47 14.70 -40.56
CA VAL A 539 -8.52 14.71 -39.09
C VAL A 539 -9.62 15.65 -38.61
N VAL A 540 -10.42 15.20 -37.65
CA VAL A 540 -11.25 16.04 -36.79
C VAL A 540 -10.43 16.40 -35.56
N LEU A 541 -10.37 17.67 -35.16
CA LEU A 541 -9.59 18.09 -33.98
C LEU A 541 -10.52 18.37 -32.81
N ALA A 542 -10.46 17.56 -31.77
CA ALA A 542 -11.09 17.86 -30.50
C ALA A 542 -10.11 18.65 -29.62
N VAL A 543 -10.39 19.93 -29.38
CA VAL A 543 -9.59 20.81 -28.54
C VAL A 543 -10.24 20.93 -27.17
N TYR A 544 -9.64 20.27 -26.19
CA TYR A 544 -10.11 20.25 -24.82
C TYR A 544 -9.52 21.40 -24.01
N MET A 545 -10.38 22.06 -23.24
CA MET A 545 -10.02 23.04 -22.21
C MET A 545 -10.10 22.32 -20.86
N ILE A 546 -8.99 21.75 -20.41
CA ILE A 546 -8.90 21.01 -19.16
C ILE A 546 -8.77 22.01 -18.01
N PRO A 547 -9.72 22.07 -17.08
CA PRO A 547 -9.59 22.93 -15.92
C PRO A 547 -8.36 22.57 -15.08
N LYS A 548 -7.67 23.59 -14.57
CA LYS A 548 -6.61 23.47 -13.57
C LYS A 548 -7.11 24.09 -12.27
N TYR A 549 -7.16 23.30 -11.21
CA TYR A 549 -7.48 23.79 -9.87
C TYR A 549 -6.36 23.42 -8.91
N GLY A 550 -5.91 24.39 -8.11
CA GLY A 550 -4.67 24.29 -7.34
C GLY A 550 -3.44 24.66 -8.17
N GLY A 551 -2.83 25.79 -7.82
CA GLY A 551 -1.50 26.17 -8.32
C GLY A 551 -0.40 25.65 -7.39
N ASP A 552 0.77 25.44 -7.97
CA ASP A 552 1.98 26.00 -7.33
C ASP A 552 1.88 27.54 -7.35
#